data_AF-A0AA40AV92-F1
#
_entry.id   AF-A0AA40AV92-F1
#
_cell.length_a   1.000
_cell.length_b   1.000
_cell.length_c   1.000
_cell.angle_alpha   90.00
_cell.angle_beta   90.00
_cell.angle_gamma   90.00
#
_symmetry.space_group_name_H-M   'P 1'
#
loop_
_entity.id
_entity.type
_entity.pdbx_description
1 polymer ?
#
loop_
_entity_poly.entity_id
_entity_poly.type
_entity_poly.pdbx_seq_one_letter_code
_entity_poly.pdbx_strand_id
1 'polypeptide(L)'
;MDKRYGKKTLFILDGLDEVSRELDTGSISTSAGSVIKVLLSQENVIITSRPYGPGPPRMDLILETIGFHPHQVNDYIGRCAPPGTAEAILTFVKSHSPVEGIIRIPIMLDGLCYGWKSIASIPGSEPTTVTALYKSIEKMLWIRDAIHLEKSRPGVCSPLVESDLRAATLRDIIPLVQAERNFLQSLSFSGLVGDVVEFDPAYRAFFQNHVGEFTKFLPQPKTAFWSSDLDQLSFIRTSDMETADEDRNYHFIHLTFQEFFAAQYFVERFKARQPLVFLSRKRKQKLVSPDLFLGKKKYASRLSVMWRFAAGLL
;
A
#
# COMPACT_ATOMS: atom_id res chain seq x y z
N MET A 1 -5.19 -36.35 3.86
CA MET A 1 -4.29 -36.38 5.02
C MET A 1 -4.78 -37.43 6.01
N ASP A 2 -3.87 -38.22 6.57
CA ASP A 2 -4.19 -39.30 7.51
C ASP A 2 -4.73 -38.70 8.83
N LYS A 3 -5.90 -39.17 9.29
CA LYS A 3 -6.66 -38.60 10.42
C LYS A 3 -5.89 -38.61 11.76
N ARG A 4 -4.79 -39.36 11.85
CA ARG A 4 -3.98 -39.48 13.08
C ARG A 4 -3.07 -38.27 13.35
N TYR A 5 -2.76 -37.45 12.35
CA TYR A 5 -1.91 -36.26 12.51
C TYR A 5 -2.67 -34.94 12.70
N GLY A 6 -3.97 -34.89 12.35
CA GLY A 6 -4.77 -33.65 12.37
C GLY A 6 -4.88 -32.95 13.74
N LYS A 7 -4.77 -33.71 14.84
CA LYS A 7 -4.87 -33.17 16.21
C LYS A 7 -3.62 -32.50 16.75
N LYS A 8 -2.46 -32.65 16.07
CA LYS A 8 -1.17 -32.10 16.54
C LYS A 8 -0.60 -31.03 15.61
N THR A 9 -1.26 -30.75 14.50
CA THR A 9 -0.83 -29.75 13.51
C THR A 9 -1.75 -28.54 13.59
N LEU A 10 -1.17 -27.36 13.78
CA LEU A 10 -1.85 -26.07 13.71
C LEU A 10 -1.57 -25.43 12.35
N PHE A 11 -2.62 -24.99 11.67
CA PHE A 11 -2.52 -24.19 10.45
C PHE A 11 -2.77 -22.72 10.77
N ILE A 12 -1.91 -21.83 10.27
CA ILE A 12 -2.09 -20.38 10.35
C ILE A 12 -2.25 -19.86 8.93
N LEU A 13 -3.43 -19.33 8.62
CA LEU A 13 -3.80 -18.79 7.32
C LEU A 13 -3.91 -17.27 7.44
N ASP A 14 -2.87 -16.57 7.02
CA ASP A 14 -2.79 -15.12 7.10
C ASP A 14 -3.35 -14.48 5.81
N GLY A 15 -4.30 -13.54 5.93
CA GLY A 15 -4.82 -12.78 4.79
C GLY A 15 -5.85 -13.49 3.91
N LEU A 16 -6.90 -14.10 4.50
CA LEU A 16 -7.93 -14.81 3.72
C LEU A 16 -8.67 -13.92 2.69
N ASP A 17 -8.80 -12.62 2.96
CA ASP A 17 -9.43 -11.67 2.04
C ASP A 17 -8.62 -11.39 0.77
N GLU A 18 -7.36 -11.80 0.73
CA GLU A 18 -6.47 -11.61 -0.43
C GLU A 18 -6.65 -12.72 -1.48
N VAL A 19 -7.17 -13.89 -1.07
CA VAL A 19 -7.46 -15.05 -1.93
C VAL A 19 -8.95 -15.19 -2.28
N SER A 20 -9.71 -14.09 -2.19
CA SER A 20 -11.13 -14.09 -2.55
C SER A 20 -11.36 -14.55 -3.99
N ARG A 21 -10.37 -14.34 -4.88
CA ARG A 21 -10.46 -14.74 -6.28
C ARG A 21 -10.60 -16.24 -6.46
N GLU A 22 -9.80 -16.99 -5.72
CA GLU A 22 -9.70 -18.44 -5.73
C GLU A 22 -10.91 -19.09 -5.04
N LEU A 23 -11.59 -18.33 -4.16
CA LEU A 23 -12.78 -18.75 -3.41
C LEU A 23 -14.10 -18.48 -4.16
N ASP A 24 -14.20 -17.36 -4.89
CA ASP A 24 -15.41 -16.89 -5.58
C ASP A 24 -15.81 -17.72 -6.81
N THR A 25 -14.88 -18.47 -7.41
CA THR A 25 -15.20 -19.23 -8.62
C THR A 25 -16.06 -20.44 -8.25
N GLY A 26 -17.38 -20.29 -8.35
CA GLY A 26 -18.33 -21.40 -8.42
C GLY A 26 -18.10 -22.34 -9.62
N SER A 27 -17.09 -22.07 -10.44
CA SER A 27 -16.52 -22.97 -11.43
C SER A 27 -15.45 -23.85 -10.79
N ILE A 28 -15.71 -25.15 -10.85
CA ILE A 28 -14.78 -26.27 -10.73
C ILE A 28 -13.31 -25.93 -11.10
N SER A 29 -12.40 -26.37 -10.20
CA SER A 29 -10.97 -26.69 -10.39
C SER A 29 -9.95 -25.58 -10.73
N THR A 30 -9.59 -24.75 -9.77
CA THR A 30 -8.14 -24.53 -9.56
C THR A 30 -7.69 -25.41 -8.41
N SER A 31 -6.51 -26.05 -8.53
CA SER A 31 -5.89 -26.82 -7.45
C SER A 31 -5.71 -25.97 -6.19
N ALA A 32 -5.47 -24.66 -6.34
CA ALA A 32 -5.35 -23.73 -5.23
C ALA A 32 -6.67 -23.57 -4.45
N GLY A 33 -7.81 -23.36 -5.12
CA GLY A 33 -9.10 -23.18 -4.44
C GLY A 33 -9.55 -24.44 -3.68
N SER A 34 -9.26 -25.63 -4.19
CA SER A 34 -9.53 -26.88 -3.47
C SER A 34 -8.60 -27.07 -2.27
N VAL A 35 -7.31 -26.72 -2.39
CA VAL A 35 -6.37 -26.74 -1.27
C VAL A 35 -6.80 -25.78 -0.17
N ILE A 36 -7.17 -24.53 -0.50
CA ILE A 36 -7.64 -23.56 0.50
C ILE A 36 -8.88 -24.09 1.22
N LYS A 37 -9.85 -24.68 0.51
CA LYS A 37 -11.03 -25.30 1.15
C LYS A 37 -10.65 -26.44 2.10
N VAL A 38 -9.66 -27.26 1.75
CA VAL A 38 -9.15 -28.32 2.63
C VAL A 38 -8.46 -27.72 3.86
N LEU A 39 -7.67 -26.65 3.71
CA LEU A 39 -7.01 -25.96 4.82
C LEU A 39 -8.02 -25.29 5.77
N LEU A 40 -9.05 -24.68 5.22
CA LEU A 40 -10.14 -24.07 5.98
C LEU A 40 -10.99 -25.09 6.74
N SER A 41 -10.96 -26.37 6.36
CA SER A 41 -11.67 -27.46 7.03
C SER A 41 -10.82 -28.23 8.05
N GLN A 42 -9.61 -27.76 8.37
CA GLN A 42 -8.76 -28.40 9.37
C GLN A 42 -9.27 -28.11 10.79
N GLU A 43 -9.06 -29.07 11.71
CA GLU A 43 -9.52 -28.98 13.10
C GLU A 43 -8.84 -27.84 13.88
N ASN A 44 -7.53 -27.66 13.67
CA ASN A 44 -6.75 -26.61 14.31
C ASN A 44 -6.31 -25.59 13.25
N VAL A 45 -7.09 -24.54 13.08
CA VAL A 45 -6.80 -23.46 12.13
C VAL A 45 -7.01 -22.09 12.77
N ILE A 46 -6.03 -21.20 12.60
CA ILE A 46 -6.15 -19.77 12.90
C ILE A 46 -6.17 -19.04 11.56
N ILE A 47 -7.15 -18.17 11.38
CA ILE A 47 -7.35 -17.42 10.15
C ILE A 47 -7.34 -15.95 10.49
N THR A 48 -6.54 -15.16 9.75
CA THR A 48 -6.66 -13.70 9.75
C THR A 48 -7.36 -13.27 8.46
N SER A 49 -8.19 -12.23 8.56
CA SER A 49 -8.91 -11.68 7.43
C SER A 49 -9.39 -10.28 7.77
N ARG A 50 -9.48 -9.40 6.77
CA ARG A 50 -10.21 -8.14 6.92
C ARG A 50 -11.72 -8.41 7.07
N PRO A 51 -12.47 -7.53 7.77
CA PRO A 51 -13.91 -7.72 8.02
C PRO A 51 -14.78 -7.73 6.76
N TYR A 52 -14.22 -7.35 5.61
CA TYR A 52 -14.91 -7.28 4.33
C TYR A 52 -14.63 -8.46 3.39
N GLY A 53 -13.79 -9.40 3.80
CA GLY A 53 -13.51 -10.62 3.04
C GLY A 53 -14.70 -11.58 2.97
N PRO A 54 -14.58 -12.70 2.25
CA PRO A 54 -15.57 -13.77 2.34
C PRO A 54 -15.71 -14.16 3.81
N GLY A 55 -16.95 -14.12 4.33
CA GLY A 55 -17.23 -14.46 5.72
C GLY A 55 -16.63 -15.83 6.02
N PRO A 56 -15.91 -15.99 7.15
CA PRO A 56 -15.24 -17.24 7.42
C PRO A 56 -16.27 -18.39 7.48
N PRO A 57 -15.85 -19.64 7.20
CA PRO A 57 -16.67 -20.80 7.55
C PRO A 57 -17.07 -20.73 9.03
N ARG A 58 -18.00 -21.59 9.47
CA ARG A 58 -18.40 -21.66 10.87
C ARG A 58 -17.17 -21.88 11.76
N MET A 59 -16.74 -20.84 12.48
CA MET A 59 -15.60 -20.86 13.41
C MET A 59 -16.09 -21.04 14.84
N ASP A 60 -15.27 -21.69 15.67
CA ASP A 60 -15.54 -21.86 17.10
C ASP A 60 -15.28 -20.56 17.90
N LEU A 61 -14.35 -19.72 17.43
CA LEU A 61 -13.97 -18.46 18.04
C LEU A 61 -13.71 -17.40 16.96
N ILE A 62 -14.25 -16.20 17.19
CA ILE A 62 -14.00 -15.02 16.35
C ILE A 62 -13.46 -13.92 17.27
N LEU A 63 -12.29 -13.39 16.91
CA LEU A 63 -11.62 -12.31 17.64
C LEU A 63 -11.48 -11.10 16.72
N GLU A 64 -11.55 -9.90 17.30
CA GLU A 64 -11.31 -8.65 16.60
C GLU A 64 -10.02 -8.00 17.11
N THR A 65 -9.12 -7.63 16.20
CA THR A 65 -7.91 -6.88 16.52
C THR A 65 -8.24 -5.39 16.58
N ILE A 66 -8.27 -4.82 17.79
CA ILE A 66 -8.65 -3.41 18.02
C ILE A 66 -7.46 -2.42 18.04
N GLY A 67 -6.23 -2.90 17.80
CA GLY A 67 -5.01 -2.09 17.82
C GLY A 67 -4.45 -1.84 19.23
N PHE A 68 -3.58 -0.84 19.36
CA PHE A 68 -2.91 -0.49 20.60
C PHE A 68 -3.79 0.36 21.53
N HIS A 69 -3.77 0.01 22.81
CA HIS A 69 -4.25 0.87 23.88
C HIS A 69 -3.29 2.05 24.11
N PRO A 70 -3.75 3.15 24.72
CA PRO A 70 -2.92 4.35 24.95
C PRO A 70 -1.60 4.08 25.68
N HIS A 71 -1.57 3.15 26.65
CA HIS A 71 -0.31 2.80 27.33
C HIS A 71 0.64 2.04 26.41
N GLN A 72 0.12 1.14 25.55
CA GLN A 72 0.92 0.39 24.58
C GLN A 72 1.51 1.29 23.49
N VAL A 73 0.79 2.35 23.11
CA VAL A 73 1.31 3.42 22.26
C VAL A 73 2.53 4.07 22.91
N ASN A 74 2.43 4.44 24.18
CA ASN A 74 3.54 5.07 24.90
C ASN A 74 4.74 4.13 25.00
N ASP A 75 4.50 2.85 25.33
CA ASP A 75 5.53 1.82 25.41
C ASP A 75 6.22 1.59 24.05
N TYR A 76 5.44 1.58 22.96
CA TYR A 76 5.98 1.44 21.61
C TYR A 76 6.86 2.64 21.25
N ILE A 77 6.40 3.87 21.49
CA ILE A 77 7.20 5.09 21.21
C ILE A 77 8.48 5.07 22.04
N GLY A 78 8.40 4.70 23.33
CA GLY A 78 9.58 4.62 24.19
C GLY A 78 10.64 3.60 23.73
N ARG A 79 10.23 2.56 23.01
CA ARG A 79 11.11 1.48 22.53
C ARG A 79 11.57 1.64 21.08
N CYS A 80 10.72 2.19 20.22
CA CYS A 80 10.89 2.15 18.76
C CYS A 80 11.15 3.53 18.15
N ALA A 81 10.93 4.62 18.90
CA ALA A 81 11.25 5.95 18.38
C ALA A 81 12.76 6.11 18.15
N PRO A 82 13.16 6.90 17.13
CA PRO A 82 14.54 7.30 16.97
C PRO A 82 15.13 7.91 18.25
N PRO A 83 16.44 7.71 18.52
CA PRO A 83 17.08 8.26 19.71
C PRO A 83 16.83 9.76 19.87
N GLY A 84 16.37 10.16 21.06
CA GLY A 84 16.10 11.56 21.39
C GLY A 84 14.79 12.14 20.85
N THR A 85 13.92 11.36 20.19
CA THR A 85 12.65 11.89 19.65
C THR A 85 11.39 11.44 20.42
N ALA A 86 11.49 10.43 21.28
CA ALA A 86 10.34 9.82 21.97
C ALA A 86 9.47 10.84 22.72
N GLU A 87 10.07 11.73 23.52
CA GLU A 87 9.34 12.73 24.30
C GLU A 87 8.58 13.73 23.40
N ALA A 88 9.20 14.14 22.30
CA ALA A 88 8.58 15.04 21.33
C ALA A 88 7.40 14.37 20.63
N ILE A 89 7.54 13.10 20.21
CA ILE A 89 6.45 12.32 19.61
C ILE A 89 5.30 12.16 20.61
N LEU A 90 5.60 11.79 21.87
CA LEU A 90 4.58 11.65 22.92
C LEU A 90 3.82 12.95 23.17
N THR A 91 4.55 14.07 23.25
CA THR A 91 3.96 15.40 23.43
C THR A 91 3.03 15.74 22.28
N PHE A 92 3.47 15.48 21.05
CA PHE A 92 2.68 15.69 19.84
C PHE A 92 1.40 14.86 19.81
N VAL A 93 1.51 13.56 20.09
CA VAL A 93 0.35 12.66 20.13
C VAL A 93 -0.68 13.14 21.14
N LYS A 94 -0.24 13.55 22.34
CA LYS A 94 -1.12 14.04 23.40
C LYS A 94 -1.76 15.39 23.06
N SER A 95 -1.06 16.26 22.35
CA SER A 95 -1.59 17.58 21.95
C SER A 95 -2.51 17.51 20.72
N HIS A 96 -2.54 16.39 19.99
CA HIS A 96 -3.33 16.22 18.77
C HIS A 96 -4.32 15.06 18.90
N SER A 97 -5.47 15.30 19.52
CA SER A 97 -6.53 14.30 19.73
C SER A 97 -6.93 13.49 18.48
N PRO A 98 -7.04 14.07 17.27
CA PRO A 98 -7.30 13.29 16.06
C PRO A 98 -6.21 12.26 15.74
N VAL A 99 -4.95 12.59 16.02
CA VAL A 99 -3.80 11.69 15.80
C VAL A 99 -3.82 10.54 16.79
N GLU A 100 -4.17 10.81 18.06
CA GLU A 100 -4.20 9.80 19.12
C GLU A 100 -5.06 8.58 18.75
N GLY A 101 -6.21 8.79 18.09
CA GLY A 101 -7.05 7.70 17.59
C GLY A 101 -6.43 6.93 16.42
N ILE A 102 -5.71 7.63 15.53
CA ILE A 102 -5.12 7.06 14.31
C ILE A 102 -3.93 6.17 14.63
N ILE A 103 -3.07 6.62 15.54
CA ILE A 103 -1.82 5.92 15.88
C ILE A 103 -2.04 4.70 16.79
N ARG A 104 -3.28 4.38 17.15
CA ARG A 104 -3.61 3.07 17.73
C ARG A 104 -3.43 1.95 16.72
N ILE A 105 -3.42 2.27 15.43
CA ILE A 105 -3.12 1.32 14.36
C ILE A 105 -1.59 1.16 14.29
N PRO A 106 -1.02 -0.04 14.54
CA PRO A 106 0.43 -0.21 14.66
C PRO A 106 1.24 0.31 13.47
N ILE A 107 0.81 0.06 12.23
CA ILE A 107 1.52 0.54 11.03
C ILE A 107 1.56 2.08 10.94
N MET A 108 0.54 2.76 11.48
CA MET A 108 0.49 4.22 11.52
C MET A 108 1.45 4.78 12.57
N LEU A 109 1.51 4.13 13.73
CA LEU A 109 2.44 4.50 14.79
C LEU A 109 3.89 4.32 14.34
N ASP A 110 4.18 3.20 13.68
CA ASP A 110 5.51 2.93 13.15
C ASP A 110 5.93 3.98 12.12
N GLY A 111 5.03 4.32 11.18
CA GLY A 111 5.25 5.38 10.21
C GLY A 111 5.47 6.76 10.84
N LEU A 112 4.76 7.08 11.93
CA LEU A 112 4.97 8.31 12.70
C LEU A 112 6.36 8.32 13.36
N CYS A 113 6.75 7.23 14.03
CA CYS A 113 8.04 7.11 14.70
C CYS A 113 9.19 7.23 13.70
N TYR A 114 9.13 6.48 12.61
CA TYR A 114 10.13 6.51 11.55
C TYR A 114 10.21 7.90 10.89
N GLY A 115 9.06 8.54 10.70
CA GLY A 115 8.94 9.82 10.00
C GLY A 115 9.09 11.09 10.82
N TRP A 116 9.33 10.96 12.12
CA TRP A 116 9.19 12.07 13.05
C TRP A 116 9.98 13.32 12.64
N LYS A 117 11.25 13.16 12.24
CA LYS A 117 12.12 14.29 11.87
C LYS A 117 11.55 15.12 10.71
N SER A 118 10.89 14.48 9.76
CA SER A 118 10.30 15.13 8.59
C SER A 118 8.92 15.71 8.87
N ILE A 119 8.20 15.14 9.84
CA ILE A 119 6.88 15.65 10.29
C ILE A 119 7.07 16.88 11.18
N ALA A 120 8.02 16.82 12.12
CA ALA A 120 8.30 17.90 13.07
C ALA A 120 8.98 19.12 12.44
N SER A 121 9.58 18.98 11.24
CA SER A 121 10.32 20.07 10.58
C SER A 121 9.42 21.09 9.88
N ILE A 122 8.10 20.90 9.88
CA ILE A 122 7.14 21.82 9.23
C ILE A 122 6.16 22.34 10.30
N PRO A 123 6.45 23.50 10.92
CA PRO A 123 5.57 24.10 11.92
C PRO A 123 4.19 24.41 11.32
N GLY A 124 3.11 23.99 11.99
CA GLY A 124 1.73 24.28 11.56
C GLY A 124 1.18 23.38 10.45
N SER A 125 1.91 22.33 10.06
CA SER A 125 1.42 21.30 9.12
C SER A 125 1.22 19.94 9.78
N GLU A 126 0.92 19.93 11.08
CA GLU A 126 0.69 18.72 11.84
C GLU A 126 -0.43 17.89 11.19
N PRO A 127 -0.20 16.59 10.90
CA PRO A 127 -1.21 15.78 10.23
C PRO A 127 -2.41 15.56 11.17
N THR A 128 -3.55 16.16 10.85
CA THR A 128 -4.80 16.00 11.63
C THR A 128 -5.69 14.86 11.12
N THR A 129 -5.31 14.22 10.01
CA THR A 129 -6.06 13.13 9.37
C THR A 129 -5.14 11.98 8.98
N VAL A 130 -5.71 10.78 8.80
CA VAL A 130 -4.97 9.60 8.31
C VAL A 130 -4.32 9.91 6.96
N THR A 131 -5.05 10.58 6.06
CA THR A 131 -4.54 10.97 4.74
C THR A 131 -3.38 11.95 4.85
N ALA A 132 -3.43 12.92 5.76
CA ALA A 132 -2.32 13.84 5.99
C ALA A 132 -1.07 13.09 6.49
N LEU A 133 -1.23 12.13 7.40
CA LEU A 133 -0.12 11.30 7.89
C LEU A 133 0.48 10.45 6.76
N TYR A 134 -0.34 9.81 5.92
CA TYR A 134 0.15 9.08 4.74
C TYR A 134 0.89 9.98 3.74
N LYS A 135 0.42 11.21 3.50
CA LYS A 135 1.14 12.19 2.67
C LYS A 135 2.50 12.55 3.25
N SER A 136 2.60 12.69 4.57
CA SER A 136 3.87 12.96 5.25
C SER A 136 4.84 11.79 5.17
N ILE A 137 4.34 10.56 5.30
CA ILE A 137 5.15 9.34 5.14
C ILE A 137 5.59 9.19 3.68
N GLU A 138 4.66 9.31 2.72
CA GLU A 138 4.94 9.29 1.29
C GLU A 138 6.03 10.30 0.91
N LYS A 139 5.93 11.54 1.41
CA LYS A 139 6.94 12.58 1.21
C LYS A 139 8.33 12.12 1.60
N MET A 140 8.46 11.60 2.82
CA MET A 140 9.74 11.17 3.38
C MET A 140 10.33 10.01 2.58
N LEU A 141 9.50 9.06 2.18
CA LEU A 141 9.93 7.90 1.42
C LEU A 141 10.38 8.30 0.01
N TRP A 142 9.70 9.25 -0.65
CA TRP A 142 10.18 9.78 -1.94
C TRP A 142 11.48 10.57 -1.84
N ILE A 143 11.66 11.34 -0.77
CA ILE A 143 12.92 12.05 -0.48
C ILE A 143 14.08 11.03 -0.40
N ARG A 144 13.88 9.92 0.30
CA ARG A 144 14.87 8.84 0.42
C ARG A 144 15.09 8.12 -0.91
N ASP A 145 14.01 7.74 -1.59
CA ASP A 145 14.06 6.99 -2.85
C ASP A 145 14.74 7.80 -3.95
N ALA A 146 14.61 9.14 -3.96
CA ALA A 146 15.31 9.98 -4.92
C ALA A 146 16.84 9.84 -4.83
N ILE A 147 17.40 9.60 -3.65
CA ILE A 147 18.84 9.31 -3.51
C ILE A 147 19.16 7.90 -4.02
N HIS A 148 18.39 6.90 -3.59
CA HIS A 148 18.64 5.51 -3.98
C HIS A 148 18.58 5.35 -5.51
N LEU A 149 17.59 5.97 -6.14
CA LEU A 149 17.39 6.02 -7.59
C LEU A 149 18.39 6.94 -8.31
N GLU A 150 19.39 7.45 -7.61
CA GLU A 150 20.45 8.34 -8.13
C GLU A 150 19.89 9.53 -8.92
N LYS A 151 18.75 10.09 -8.50
CA LYS A 151 18.12 11.21 -9.20
C LYS A 151 19.00 12.44 -9.10
N SER A 152 19.04 13.23 -10.18
CA SER A 152 19.82 14.46 -10.26
C SER A 152 18.92 15.67 -10.48
N ARG A 153 19.38 16.84 -10.02
CA ARG A 153 18.67 18.10 -10.29
C ARG A 153 18.65 18.41 -11.78
N PRO A 154 17.64 19.13 -12.29
CA PRO A 154 17.61 19.54 -13.69
C PRO A 154 18.87 20.32 -14.07
N GLY A 155 19.58 19.87 -15.11
CA GLY A 155 20.81 20.50 -15.58
C GLY A 155 22.07 20.18 -14.77
N VAL A 156 21.98 19.32 -13.75
CA VAL A 156 23.12 18.87 -12.94
C VAL A 156 23.32 17.37 -13.17
N CYS A 157 24.55 16.95 -13.47
CA CYS A 157 24.85 15.54 -13.75
C CYS A 157 25.14 14.72 -12.49
N SER A 158 25.48 15.35 -11.37
CA SER A 158 25.72 14.64 -10.10
C SER A 158 24.41 14.23 -9.42
N PRO A 159 24.31 12.99 -8.92
CA PRO A 159 23.17 12.54 -8.11
C PRO A 159 22.96 13.40 -6.85
N LEU A 160 21.74 13.38 -6.34
CA LEU A 160 21.39 13.96 -5.04
C LEU A 160 22.14 13.24 -3.92
N VAL A 161 22.58 14.02 -2.93
CA VAL A 161 23.20 13.50 -1.69
C VAL A 161 22.35 13.87 -0.48
N GLU A 162 22.61 13.23 0.66
CA GLU A 162 21.86 13.44 1.92
C GLU A 162 21.80 14.92 2.35
N SER A 163 22.85 15.71 2.06
CA SER A 163 22.86 17.15 2.34
C SER A 163 21.84 17.92 1.50
N ASP A 164 21.52 17.47 0.29
CA ASP A 164 20.50 18.09 -0.56
C ASP A 164 19.09 17.90 0.00
N LEU A 165 18.84 16.80 0.73
CA LEU A 165 17.53 16.50 1.31
C LEU A 165 17.16 17.47 2.44
N ARG A 166 18.15 18.02 3.15
CA ARG A 166 17.91 18.94 4.28
C ARG A 166 17.19 20.21 3.84
N ALA A 167 17.35 20.61 2.58
CA ALA A 167 16.71 21.79 2.00
C ALA A 167 15.60 21.43 0.98
N ALA A 168 15.50 20.18 0.55
CA ALA A 168 14.56 19.75 -0.47
C ALA A 168 13.11 19.76 0.03
N THR A 169 12.24 20.39 -0.75
CA THR A 169 10.79 20.32 -0.53
C THR A 169 10.16 19.22 -1.39
N LEU A 170 8.91 18.84 -1.09
CA LEU A 170 8.13 17.95 -1.97
C LEU A 170 8.05 18.46 -3.40
N ARG A 171 7.94 19.78 -3.56
CA ARG A 171 7.83 20.40 -4.88
C ARG A 171 9.10 20.17 -5.70
N ASP A 172 10.24 20.01 -5.05
CA ASP A 172 11.52 19.75 -5.70
C ASP A 172 11.67 18.26 -6.04
N ILE A 173 11.21 17.37 -5.15
CA ILE A 173 11.39 15.92 -5.29
C ILE A 173 10.38 15.27 -6.23
N ILE A 174 9.09 15.61 -6.13
CA ILE A 174 8.03 14.95 -6.92
C ILE A 174 8.32 14.96 -8.43
N PRO A 175 8.79 16.07 -9.05
CA PRO A 175 9.15 16.07 -10.47
C PRO A 175 10.31 15.13 -10.84
N LEU A 176 11.18 14.77 -9.88
CA LEU A 176 12.31 13.87 -10.10
C LEU A 176 11.91 12.39 -10.05
N VAL A 177 10.90 12.07 -9.24
CA VAL A 177 10.37 10.69 -9.05
C VAL A 177 9.00 10.49 -9.71
N GLN A 178 8.65 11.35 -10.66
CA GLN A 178 7.31 11.37 -11.25
C GLN A 178 6.99 10.08 -12.01
N ALA A 179 8.00 9.46 -12.64
CA ALA A 179 7.84 8.24 -13.41
C ALA A 179 7.45 7.06 -12.51
N GLU A 180 8.17 6.91 -11.40
CA GLU A 180 7.98 5.91 -10.37
C GLU A 180 6.64 6.13 -9.66
N ARG A 181 6.32 7.37 -9.33
CA ARG A 181 5.03 7.73 -8.73
C ARG A 181 3.86 7.36 -9.65
N ASN A 182 3.95 7.72 -10.93
CA ASN A 182 2.91 7.38 -11.92
C ASN A 182 2.74 5.87 -12.05
N PHE A 183 3.86 5.13 -12.06
CA PHE A 183 3.85 3.69 -12.09
C PHE A 183 3.15 3.11 -10.86
N LEU A 184 3.57 3.49 -9.64
CA LEU A 184 2.96 3.01 -8.39
C LEU A 184 1.47 3.32 -8.30
N GLN A 185 1.05 4.54 -8.66
CA GLN A 185 -0.35 4.94 -8.66
C GLN A 185 -1.21 4.08 -9.60
N SER A 186 -0.75 3.90 -10.83
CA SER A 186 -1.49 3.14 -11.84
C SER A 186 -1.47 1.63 -11.58
N LEU A 187 -0.35 1.09 -11.08
CA LEU A 187 -0.21 -0.29 -10.63
C LEU A 187 -1.15 -0.56 -9.46
N SER A 188 -1.14 0.31 -8.46
CA SER A 188 -1.97 0.20 -7.25
C SER A 188 -3.45 0.18 -7.58
N PHE A 189 -3.91 1.12 -8.40
CA PHE A 189 -5.31 1.20 -8.80
C PHE A 189 -5.74 -0.04 -9.60
N SER A 190 -4.90 -0.49 -10.54
CA SER A 190 -5.15 -1.69 -11.32
C SER A 190 -5.17 -2.96 -10.45
N GLY A 191 -4.22 -3.10 -9.53
CA GLY A 191 -4.17 -4.23 -8.61
C GLY A 191 -5.37 -4.26 -7.68
N LEU A 192 -5.73 -3.12 -7.09
CA LEU A 192 -6.83 -3.04 -6.14
C LEU A 192 -8.19 -3.38 -6.79
N VAL A 193 -8.44 -2.86 -8.00
CA VAL A 193 -9.66 -3.17 -8.77
C VAL A 193 -9.61 -4.57 -9.39
N GLY A 194 -8.43 -5.03 -9.73
CA GLY A 194 -8.14 -6.35 -10.26
C GLY A 194 -8.15 -7.46 -9.22
N ASP A 195 -8.23 -7.13 -7.93
CA ASP A 195 -8.13 -8.07 -6.83
C ASP A 195 -6.74 -8.76 -6.79
N VAL A 196 -5.68 -7.96 -6.89
CA VAL A 196 -4.28 -8.38 -6.93
C VAL A 196 -3.50 -7.60 -5.87
N VAL A 197 -2.88 -8.34 -4.95
CA VAL A 197 -2.03 -7.80 -3.87
C VAL A 197 -0.55 -8.11 -4.14
N GLU A 198 -0.28 -9.29 -4.70
CA GLU A 198 1.04 -9.71 -5.17
C GLU A 198 1.13 -9.65 -6.70
N PHE A 199 2.12 -8.92 -7.21
CA PHE A 199 2.33 -8.66 -8.63
C PHE A 199 3.34 -9.65 -9.21
N ASP A 200 2.81 -10.77 -9.71
CA ASP A 200 3.58 -11.82 -10.39
C ASP A 200 4.31 -11.32 -11.66
N PRO A 201 5.34 -12.04 -12.15
CA PRO A 201 6.07 -11.69 -13.38
C PRO A 201 5.19 -11.43 -14.60
N ALA A 202 4.15 -12.24 -14.81
CA ALA A 202 3.26 -12.10 -15.97
C ALA A 202 2.42 -10.82 -15.89
N TYR A 203 1.97 -10.45 -14.69
CA TYR A 203 1.24 -9.22 -14.43
C TYR A 203 2.15 -8.01 -14.64
N ARG A 204 3.39 -8.05 -14.14
CA ARG A 204 4.38 -6.98 -14.35
C ARG A 204 4.75 -6.80 -15.80
N ALA A 205 5.07 -7.88 -16.52
CA ALA A 205 5.43 -7.83 -17.93
C ALA A 205 4.28 -7.23 -18.76
N PHE A 206 3.03 -7.65 -18.50
CA PHE A 206 1.87 -7.04 -19.13
C PHE A 206 1.78 -5.55 -18.81
N PHE A 207 1.90 -5.18 -17.53
CA PHE A 207 1.74 -3.80 -17.08
C PHE A 207 2.81 -2.88 -17.66
N GLN A 208 4.07 -3.33 -17.67
CA GLN A 208 5.22 -2.61 -18.20
C GLN A 208 5.09 -2.36 -19.71
N ASN A 209 4.66 -3.37 -20.47
CA ASN A 209 4.41 -3.23 -21.91
C ASN A 209 3.29 -2.24 -22.24
N HIS A 210 2.42 -1.92 -21.28
CA HIS A 210 1.29 -1.01 -21.46
C HIS A 210 1.36 0.21 -20.53
N VAL A 211 2.52 0.48 -19.93
CA VAL A 211 2.68 1.56 -18.92
C VAL A 211 2.30 2.92 -19.49
N GLY A 212 2.62 3.17 -20.77
CA GLY A 212 2.24 4.39 -21.48
C GLY A 212 0.73 4.63 -21.49
N GLU A 213 -0.08 3.59 -21.68
CA GLU A 213 -1.55 3.70 -21.64
C GLU A 213 -2.07 3.94 -20.22
N PHE A 214 -1.49 3.26 -19.23
CA PHE A 214 -1.89 3.40 -17.82
C PHE A 214 -1.52 4.76 -17.23
N THR A 215 -0.46 5.38 -17.74
CA THR A 215 0.09 6.67 -17.25
C THR A 215 -0.23 7.85 -18.16
N LYS A 216 -0.83 7.63 -19.34
CA LYS A 216 -1.14 8.63 -20.37
C LYS A 216 -1.73 9.95 -19.85
N PHE A 217 -2.63 9.85 -18.89
CA PHE A 217 -3.37 10.99 -18.34
C PHE A 217 -2.80 11.52 -17.01
N LEU A 218 -1.65 11.02 -16.58
CA LEU A 218 -0.93 11.50 -15.40
C LEU A 218 0.10 12.58 -15.80
N PRO A 219 0.63 13.36 -14.85
CA PRO A 219 1.68 14.33 -15.12
C PRO A 219 2.88 13.67 -15.80
N GLN A 220 3.33 14.23 -16.92
CA GLN A 220 4.39 13.63 -17.71
C GLN A 220 5.73 13.68 -16.97
N PRO A 221 6.43 12.54 -16.81
CA PRO A 221 7.71 12.53 -16.15
C PRO A 221 8.83 13.07 -17.07
N LYS A 222 9.92 13.53 -16.46
CA LYS A 222 11.11 13.97 -17.21
C LYS A 222 11.98 12.81 -17.70
N THR A 223 11.92 11.69 -16.98
CA THR A 223 12.65 10.46 -17.26
C THR A 223 11.67 9.30 -17.42
N ALA A 224 12.06 8.27 -18.16
CA ALA A 224 11.28 7.04 -18.20
C ALA A 224 11.44 6.26 -16.88
N PHE A 225 10.42 5.48 -16.55
CA PHE A 225 10.47 4.50 -15.46
C PHE A 225 11.25 3.27 -15.93
N TRP A 226 12.12 2.72 -15.08
CA TRP A 226 12.83 1.46 -15.32
C TRP A 226 12.32 0.37 -14.37
N SER A 227 12.17 -0.87 -14.84
CA SER A 227 11.68 -1.97 -13.99
C SER A 227 12.56 -2.22 -12.76
N SER A 228 13.88 -2.06 -12.91
CA SER A 228 14.85 -2.19 -11.83
C SER A 228 14.67 -1.14 -10.72
N ASP A 229 13.93 -0.05 -10.98
CA ASP A 229 13.64 0.96 -9.97
C ASP A 229 12.81 0.36 -8.82
N LEU A 230 12.00 -0.67 -9.08
CA LEU A 230 11.13 -1.31 -8.08
C LEU A 230 11.88 -1.81 -6.86
N ASP A 231 13.08 -2.37 -7.05
CA ASP A 231 13.94 -2.86 -5.98
C ASP A 231 14.40 -1.75 -5.02
N GLN A 232 14.42 -0.51 -5.51
CA GLN A 232 14.91 0.65 -4.78
C GLN A 232 13.79 1.44 -4.10
N LEU A 233 12.54 1.17 -4.46
CA LEU A 233 11.38 1.90 -3.93
C LEU A 233 11.04 1.46 -2.52
N SER A 234 10.90 2.46 -1.65
CA SER A 234 10.51 2.29 -0.25
C SER A 234 9.18 1.57 -0.03
N PHE A 235 8.27 1.70 -1.01
CA PHE A 235 6.88 1.28 -0.91
C PHE A 235 6.61 -0.18 -1.30
N ILE A 236 7.58 -0.82 -1.97
CA ILE A 236 7.44 -2.17 -2.52
C ILE A 236 8.51 -3.09 -1.92
N ARG A 237 8.18 -4.36 -1.76
CA ARG A 237 9.10 -5.44 -1.35
C ARG A 237 8.96 -6.62 -2.30
N THR A 238 9.98 -7.46 -2.32
CA THR A 238 9.96 -8.78 -2.95
C THR A 238 10.14 -9.86 -1.90
N SER A 239 9.37 -10.93 -2.04
CA SER A 239 9.42 -12.12 -1.19
C SER A 239 10.64 -13.00 -1.53
N ASP A 240 11.19 -12.84 -2.74
CA ASP A 240 12.11 -13.78 -3.38
C ASP A 240 13.42 -13.08 -3.81
N MET A 241 14.14 -12.50 -2.85
CA MET A 241 15.38 -11.76 -3.10
C MET A 241 16.47 -12.60 -3.82
N GLU A 242 16.42 -13.93 -3.68
CA GLU A 242 17.37 -14.88 -4.28
C GLU A 242 17.03 -15.26 -5.73
N THR A 243 15.86 -14.88 -6.24
CA THR A 243 15.46 -15.14 -7.63
C THR A 243 15.91 -14.02 -8.57
N ALA A 244 16.11 -14.37 -9.84
CA ALA A 244 16.38 -13.38 -10.89
C ALA A 244 15.25 -12.34 -10.95
N ASP A 245 15.59 -11.08 -11.25
CA ASP A 245 14.64 -9.95 -11.21
C ASP A 245 13.37 -10.19 -12.05
N GLU A 246 13.52 -10.90 -13.18
CA GLU A 246 12.41 -11.25 -14.08
C GLU A 246 11.38 -12.18 -13.43
N ASP A 247 11.78 -13.00 -12.44
CA ASP A 247 10.94 -14.02 -11.81
C ASP A 247 10.39 -13.61 -10.43
N ARG A 248 10.86 -12.49 -9.88
CA ARG A 248 10.46 -12.04 -8.53
C ARG A 248 8.96 -11.78 -8.44
N ASN A 249 8.39 -11.84 -7.24
CA ASN A 249 7.08 -11.26 -6.97
C ASN A 249 7.24 -9.96 -6.18
N TYR A 250 6.37 -8.99 -6.45
CA TYR A 250 6.39 -7.72 -5.72
C TYR A 250 5.07 -7.47 -5.01
N HIS A 251 5.12 -6.90 -3.82
CA HIS A 251 3.94 -6.46 -3.06
C HIS A 251 4.24 -5.14 -2.35
N PHE A 252 3.19 -4.39 -2.01
CA PHE A 252 3.36 -3.18 -1.20
C PHE A 252 3.76 -3.55 0.23
N ILE A 253 4.60 -2.73 0.87
CA ILE A 253 5.00 -2.91 2.28
C ILE A 253 3.81 -3.08 3.23
N HIS A 254 2.66 -2.53 2.85
CA HIS A 254 1.38 -2.77 3.49
C HIS A 254 0.27 -2.44 2.49
N LEU A 255 -0.82 -3.21 2.50
CA LEU A 255 -1.95 -3.04 1.58
C LEU A 255 -2.56 -1.63 1.61
N THR A 256 -2.46 -0.91 2.74
CA THR A 256 -2.94 0.49 2.82
C THR A 256 -2.13 1.46 1.97
N PHE A 257 -0.87 1.19 1.66
CA PHE A 257 -0.11 2.00 0.68
C PHE A 257 -0.64 1.78 -0.74
N GLN A 258 -0.98 0.53 -1.10
CA GLN A 258 -1.67 0.26 -2.36
C GLN A 258 -3.01 1.01 -2.41
N GLU A 259 -3.80 0.98 -1.33
CA GLU A 259 -5.07 1.70 -1.25
C GLU A 259 -4.89 3.23 -1.34
N PHE A 260 -3.82 3.77 -0.74
CA PHE A 260 -3.48 5.19 -0.78
C PHE A 260 -3.05 5.64 -2.18
N PHE A 261 -2.12 4.93 -2.84
CA PHE A 261 -1.70 5.24 -4.21
C PHE A 261 -2.83 5.06 -5.22
N ALA A 262 -3.70 4.06 -5.03
CA ALA A 262 -4.91 3.89 -5.83
C ALA A 262 -5.87 5.09 -5.67
N ALA A 263 -6.00 5.63 -4.45
CA ALA A 263 -6.83 6.81 -4.20
C ALA A 263 -6.25 8.06 -4.89
N GLN A 264 -4.94 8.25 -4.84
CA GLN A 264 -4.29 9.35 -5.58
C GLN A 264 -4.55 9.24 -7.09
N TYR A 265 -4.38 8.05 -7.67
CA TYR A 265 -4.67 7.81 -9.09
C TYR A 265 -6.11 8.19 -9.46
N PHE A 266 -7.07 7.76 -8.64
CA PHE A 266 -8.47 8.10 -8.85
C PHE A 266 -8.70 9.61 -8.75
N VAL A 267 -8.20 10.27 -7.70
CA VAL A 267 -8.44 11.71 -7.46
C VAL A 267 -7.80 12.59 -8.52
N GLU A 268 -6.58 12.28 -8.96
CA GLU A 268 -5.91 13.03 -10.04
C GLU A 268 -6.76 13.01 -11.32
N ARG A 269 -7.30 11.85 -11.69
CA ARG A 269 -8.15 11.69 -12.88
C ARG A 269 -9.55 12.26 -12.70
N PHE A 270 -10.12 12.12 -11.50
CA PHE A 270 -11.40 12.70 -11.15
C PHE A 270 -11.35 14.24 -11.26
N LYS A 271 -10.34 14.88 -10.66
CA LYS A 271 -10.12 16.34 -10.74
C LYS A 271 -9.88 16.80 -12.19
N ALA A 272 -9.11 16.03 -12.97
CA ALA A 272 -8.81 16.35 -14.36
C ALA A 272 -9.93 15.99 -15.36
N ARG A 273 -11.03 15.37 -14.90
CA ARG A 273 -12.09 14.78 -15.76
C ARG A 273 -11.54 13.84 -16.84
N GLN A 274 -10.47 13.12 -16.52
CA GLN A 274 -9.84 12.16 -17.43
C GLN A 274 -10.35 10.74 -17.15
N PRO A 275 -10.42 9.87 -18.18
CA PRO A 275 -10.82 8.48 -17.98
C PRO A 275 -9.86 7.73 -17.05
N LEU A 276 -10.36 6.77 -16.28
CA LEU A 276 -9.57 5.77 -15.55
C LEU A 276 -9.15 4.65 -16.51
N VAL A 277 -7.87 4.27 -16.50
CA VAL A 277 -7.33 3.15 -17.28
C VAL A 277 -6.81 2.10 -16.32
N PHE A 278 -7.32 0.88 -16.34
CA PHE A 278 -6.92 -0.13 -15.36
C PHE A 278 -7.08 -1.55 -15.88
N LEU A 279 -6.39 -2.50 -15.25
CA LEU A 279 -6.61 -3.92 -15.47
C LEU A 279 -7.79 -4.43 -14.66
N SER A 280 -8.78 -4.98 -15.34
CA SER A 280 -9.88 -5.68 -14.66
C SER A 280 -9.43 -7.03 -14.11
N ARG A 281 -10.23 -7.60 -13.20
CA ARG A 281 -10.10 -8.97 -12.68
C ARG A 281 -9.82 -10.04 -13.76
N LYS A 282 -10.32 -9.85 -14.99
CA LYS A 282 -10.09 -10.76 -16.13
C LYS A 282 -8.80 -10.45 -16.93
N ARG A 283 -7.86 -9.68 -16.36
CA ARG A 283 -6.64 -9.18 -17.02
C ARG A 283 -6.90 -8.47 -18.36
N LYS A 284 -8.06 -7.83 -18.48
CA LYS A 284 -8.42 -6.98 -19.63
C LYS A 284 -8.32 -5.53 -19.23
N GLN A 285 -7.61 -4.73 -20.03
CA GLN A 285 -7.60 -3.29 -19.89
C GLN A 285 -9.03 -2.74 -20.03
N LYS A 286 -9.36 -1.78 -19.17
CA LYS A 286 -10.63 -1.08 -19.14
C LYS A 286 -10.39 0.42 -19.13
N LEU A 287 -11.27 1.13 -19.83
CA LEU A 287 -11.35 2.58 -19.85
C LEU A 287 -12.74 2.98 -19.34
N VAL A 288 -12.81 3.74 -18.26
CA VAL A 288 -14.09 4.11 -17.62
C VAL A 288 -14.01 5.55 -17.11
N SER A 289 -15.08 6.35 -17.24
CA SER A 289 -15.10 7.68 -16.63
C SER A 289 -15.09 7.59 -15.09
N PRO A 290 -14.44 8.52 -14.39
CA PRO A 290 -14.42 8.54 -12.93
C PRO A 290 -15.82 8.50 -12.29
N ASP A 291 -16.79 9.23 -12.85
CA ASP A 291 -18.18 9.26 -12.35
C ASP A 291 -18.88 7.91 -12.47
N LEU A 292 -18.74 7.23 -13.62
CA LEU A 292 -19.34 5.93 -13.84
C LEU A 292 -18.70 4.87 -12.94
N PHE A 293 -17.39 4.97 -12.73
CA PHE A 293 -16.68 4.09 -11.82
C PHE A 293 -17.16 4.30 -10.38
N LEU A 294 -17.20 5.54 -9.90
CA LEU A 294 -17.68 5.89 -8.57
C LEU A 294 -19.12 5.42 -8.36
N GLY A 295 -20.02 5.68 -9.30
CA GLY A 295 -21.42 5.26 -9.23
C GLY A 295 -21.58 3.74 -9.07
N LYS A 296 -20.71 2.94 -9.72
CA LYS A 296 -20.72 1.48 -9.64
C LYS A 296 -19.97 0.91 -8.43
N LYS A 297 -18.97 1.62 -7.91
CA LYS A 297 -17.97 1.07 -6.98
C LYS A 297 -17.93 1.75 -5.61
N LYS A 298 -18.71 2.81 -5.38
CA LYS A 298 -18.77 3.54 -4.09
C LYS A 298 -19.11 2.68 -2.87
N TYR A 299 -19.85 1.59 -3.04
CA TYR A 299 -20.19 0.65 -1.96
C TYR A 299 -19.40 -0.66 -2.00
N ALA A 300 -18.39 -0.76 -2.87
CA ALA A 300 -17.51 -1.93 -2.89
C ALA A 300 -16.64 -1.90 -1.63
N SER A 301 -16.85 -2.86 -0.74
CA SER A 301 -16.18 -2.95 0.56
C SER A 301 -14.66 -2.96 0.46
N ARG A 302 -14.12 -3.66 -0.55
CA ARG A 302 -12.68 -3.70 -0.90
C ARG A 302 -12.08 -2.32 -1.19
N LEU A 303 -12.88 -1.38 -1.68
CA LEU A 303 -12.42 -0.01 -1.98
C LEU A 303 -12.67 0.96 -0.83
N SER A 304 -13.21 0.51 0.30
CA SER A 304 -13.62 1.39 1.41
C SER A 304 -12.46 2.25 1.94
N VAL A 305 -11.27 1.67 2.11
CA VAL A 305 -10.08 2.41 2.57
C VAL A 305 -9.61 3.39 1.50
N MET A 306 -9.55 2.98 0.23
CA MET A 306 -9.25 3.87 -0.90
C MET A 306 -10.22 5.05 -0.94
N TRP A 307 -11.51 4.85 -0.69
CA TRP A 307 -12.50 5.92 -0.66
C TRP A 307 -12.29 6.90 0.49
N ARG A 308 -11.87 6.42 1.67
CA ARG A 308 -11.50 7.31 2.79
C ARG A 308 -10.30 8.17 2.43
N PHE A 309 -9.29 7.60 1.78
CA PHE A 309 -8.16 8.38 1.26
C PHE A 309 -8.57 9.37 0.17
N ALA A 310 -9.41 8.95 -0.78
CA ALA A 310 -9.88 9.82 -1.85
C ALA A 310 -10.63 11.03 -1.30
N ALA A 311 -11.47 10.84 -0.28
CA ALA A 311 -12.17 11.91 0.40
C ALA A 311 -11.20 12.89 1.10
N GLY A 312 -10.13 12.40 1.72
CA GLY A 312 -9.11 13.26 2.33
C GLY A 312 -8.15 13.94 1.35
N LEU A 313 -8.08 13.47 0.09
CA LEU A 313 -7.27 14.04 -0.98
C LEU A 313 -8.03 15.08 -1.84
N LEU A 314 -9.36 15.07 -1.77
CA LEU A 314 -10.25 15.98 -2.50
C LEU A 314 -10.26 17.36 -1.85
#